data_AF-A0A6P6P0Q0-F1
#
_entry.id   AF-A0A6P6P0Q0-F1
#
_cell.length_a   1.000
_cell.length_b   1.000
_cell.length_c   1.000
_cell.angle_alpha   90.00
_cell.angle_beta   90.00
_cell.angle_gamma   90.00
#
_symmetry.space_group_name_H-M   'P 1'
#
loop_
_entity.id
_entity.type
_entity.pdbx_description
1 polymer ?
#
loop_
_entity_poly.entity_id
_entity_poly.type
_entity_poly.pdbx_seq_one_letter_code
_entity_poly.pdbx_strand_id
1 'polypeptide(L)'
;MAETKEVSKTSQGLSVVCQSDIVFSHPGDDVVLSCHLNPAVSAASMEIQWWHKEDLVFHYKNGKMTVNIDFEGRVSLPLQDLQNGNLSLTLRDVRSSQKGLYICEVTHESQSIQDTVFLHISSVDFSLVFSSDPLCVAPGEDVILPVHLLPETSAVFMEIRWFKETELIYQYMKGQEMTNNDFENRVSLSIQELRRGNLALILRNVQSSDSGDYTCTVFHDGCQKRGVVHLQVKEIERVKHLCSVIKQAHEDIMQQRVKLNETIKLLEETLNIVDRSSSHLNSMEGIPPFMQDQSKLEGLDMENRRADSTCTTKSMEEFPPFMEEERSSQRTIQTREEGKATEQELSSERATRAQQSPNQETRHETVATDQERSSSAVPPQIQERPGTSQSDAAQTPPRPEDRRQRSQEKRERKCHIL
;
A
#
# COMPACT_ATOMS: atom_id res chain seq x y z
N MET A 1 -3.54 71.55 34.12
CA MET A 1 -4.75 71.20 33.35
C MET A 1 -4.31 70.91 31.92
N ALA A 2 -4.88 69.89 31.26
CA ALA A 2 -4.83 69.58 29.81
C ALA A 2 -3.49 69.84 29.07
N GLU A 3 -2.67 68.87 28.64
CA GLU A 3 -2.88 67.45 28.27
C GLU A 3 -3.64 67.21 26.95
N THR A 4 -3.12 66.23 26.18
CA THR A 4 -3.58 65.74 24.85
C THR A 4 -3.33 66.70 23.65
N LYS A 5 -3.14 66.21 22.42
CA LYS A 5 -3.30 64.83 21.90
C LYS A 5 -2.23 64.42 20.87
N GLU A 6 -2.09 63.12 20.68
CA GLU A 6 -1.18 62.48 19.72
C GLU A 6 -1.51 62.76 18.25
N VAL A 7 -0.52 62.53 17.36
CA VAL A 7 -0.71 61.54 16.29
C VAL A 7 0.48 60.58 16.29
N SER A 8 0.30 59.43 16.92
CA SER A 8 1.13 58.24 16.72
C SER A 8 0.75 57.63 15.36
N LYS A 9 1.71 57.45 14.44
CA LYS A 9 1.45 56.77 13.17
C LYS A 9 2.64 55.91 12.73
N THR A 10 2.75 54.75 13.37
CA THR A 10 3.68 53.68 13.01
C THR A 10 3.31 53.14 11.63
N SER A 11 4.00 53.60 10.58
CA SER A 11 3.78 53.13 9.21
C SER A 11 4.39 51.74 9.03
N GLN A 12 3.64 50.69 9.41
CA GLN A 12 3.92 49.34 8.95
C GLN A 12 3.78 49.31 7.43
N GLY A 13 4.83 48.90 6.73
CA GLY A 13 4.82 48.75 5.27
C GLY A 13 3.94 47.59 4.84
N LEU A 14 3.38 47.68 3.64
CA LEU A 14 2.66 46.59 3.01
C LEU A 14 3.66 45.49 2.58
N SER A 15 3.34 44.23 2.84
CA SER A 15 4.10 43.07 2.36
C SER A 15 3.19 42.00 1.78
N VAL A 16 3.70 41.25 0.81
CA VAL A 16 3.14 39.95 0.41
C VAL A 16 3.59 38.90 1.44
N VAL A 17 2.73 37.94 1.77
CA VAL A 17 3.03 36.80 2.63
C VAL A 17 2.50 35.52 1.99
N CYS A 18 3.41 34.68 1.53
CA CYS A 18 3.17 33.33 1.05
C CYS A 18 3.20 32.33 2.22
N GLN A 19 2.63 31.14 1.99
CA GLN A 19 2.86 30.00 2.88
C GLN A 19 4.35 29.61 2.88
N SER A 20 4.99 29.69 4.05
CA SER A 20 6.43 29.44 4.22
C SER A 20 6.82 27.96 4.15
N ASP A 21 5.85 27.06 4.30
CA ASP A 21 6.03 25.61 4.15
C ASP A 21 5.96 25.15 2.68
N ILE A 22 6.60 24.03 2.39
CA ILE A 22 6.51 23.38 1.08
C ILE A 22 5.09 22.83 0.87
N VAL A 23 4.47 23.18 -0.26
CA VAL A 23 3.19 22.60 -0.70
C VAL A 23 3.48 21.27 -1.39
N PHE A 24 2.98 20.16 -0.83
CA PHE A 24 3.17 18.81 -1.39
C PHE A 24 1.94 18.34 -2.18
N SER A 25 2.18 17.63 -3.29
CA SER A 25 1.15 17.19 -4.24
C SER A 25 1.64 16.03 -5.12
N HIS A 26 0.73 15.38 -5.82
CA HIS A 26 0.97 14.30 -6.79
C HIS A 26 0.53 14.76 -8.20
N PRO A 27 1.01 14.12 -9.28
CA PRO A 27 0.57 14.46 -10.63
C PRO A 27 -0.95 14.28 -10.78
N GLY A 28 -1.66 15.34 -11.21
CA GLY A 28 -3.12 15.38 -11.34
C GLY A 28 -3.86 16.00 -10.15
N ASP A 29 -3.20 16.30 -9.03
CA ASP A 29 -3.82 17.01 -7.90
C ASP A 29 -4.17 18.47 -8.28
N ASP A 30 -5.24 19.02 -7.69
CA ASP A 30 -5.54 20.45 -7.65
C ASP A 30 -4.90 21.07 -6.40
N VAL A 31 -4.09 22.13 -6.56
CA VAL A 31 -3.37 22.79 -5.45
C VAL A 31 -3.75 24.27 -5.31
N VAL A 32 -3.63 24.79 -4.08
CA VAL A 32 -3.72 26.22 -3.79
C VAL A 32 -2.38 26.70 -3.22
N LEU A 33 -1.77 27.65 -3.91
CA LEU A 33 -0.57 28.36 -3.47
C LEU A 33 -0.99 29.54 -2.61
N SER A 34 -1.17 29.28 -1.31
CA SER A 34 -1.67 30.23 -0.32
C SER A 34 -0.80 31.50 -0.24
N CYS A 35 -1.41 32.66 -0.48
CA CYS A 35 -0.75 33.96 -0.48
C CYS A 35 -1.71 35.09 -0.11
N HIS A 36 -1.25 36.10 0.62
CA HIS A 36 -2.06 37.26 1.01
C HIS A 36 -1.23 38.52 1.23
N LEU A 37 -1.90 39.67 1.32
CA LEU A 37 -1.32 40.93 1.77
C LEU A 37 -1.35 41.04 3.30
N ASN A 38 -0.28 41.59 3.86
CA ASN A 38 -0.17 41.98 5.26
C ASN A 38 0.25 43.47 5.36
N PRO A 39 -0.55 44.36 5.97
CA PRO A 39 -1.90 44.11 6.48
C PRO A 39 -2.90 43.76 5.36
N ALA A 40 -3.97 43.07 5.73
CA ALA A 40 -5.05 42.72 4.81
C ALA A 40 -5.75 43.98 4.27
N VAL A 41 -5.52 44.27 2.97
CA VAL A 41 -6.06 45.43 2.25
C VAL A 41 -6.48 45.03 0.85
N SER A 42 -7.32 45.84 0.19
CA SER A 42 -7.83 45.51 -1.15
C SER A 42 -6.73 45.49 -2.22
N ALA A 43 -6.51 44.31 -2.79
CA ALA A 43 -5.64 44.08 -3.95
C ALA A 43 -6.34 44.32 -5.30
N ALA A 44 -7.64 44.65 -5.31
CA ALA A 44 -8.44 44.74 -6.55
C ALA A 44 -8.00 45.86 -7.51
N SER A 45 -7.22 46.84 -7.06
CA SER A 45 -6.60 47.89 -7.88
C SER A 45 -5.08 47.71 -8.05
N MET A 46 -4.52 46.58 -7.62
CA MET A 46 -3.09 46.27 -7.75
C MET A 46 -2.81 45.44 -9.00
N GLU A 47 -1.56 45.45 -9.46
CA GLU A 47 -1.05 44.53 -10.46
C GLU A 47 -0.48 43.31 -9.74
N ILE A 48 -0.98 42.12 -10.08
CA ILE A 48 -0.64 40.86 -9.39
C ILE A 48 -0.08 39.90 -10.43
N GLN A 49 1.13 39.40 -10.20
CA GLN A 49 1.84 38.49 -11.09
C GLN A 49 2.30 37.25 -10.31
N TRP A 50 2.06 36.08 -10.89
CA TRP A 50 2.61 34.82 -10.40
C TRP A 50 3.61 34.28 -11.41
N TRP A 51 4.82 33.99 -10.94
CA TRP A 51 5.93 33.49 -11.75
C TRP A 51 6.32 32.06 -11.35
N HIS A 52 6.74 31.24 -12.32
CA HIS A 52 7.41 29.95 -12.10
C HIS A 52 8.72 29.95 -12.89
N LYS A 53 9.87 29.89 -12.20
CA LYS A 53 11.19 30.04 -12.84
C LYS A 53 11.29 31.40 -13.56
N GLU A 54 11.25 31.41 -14.89
CA GLU A 54 11.27 32.60 -15.76
C GLU A 54 9.90 32.82 -16.46
N ASP A 55 8.94 31.90 -16.27
CA ASP A 55 7.63 31.92 -16.92
C ASP A 55 6.59 32.69 -16.09
N LEU A 56 5.96 33.70 -16.70
CA LEU A 56 4.81 34.41 -16.13
C LEU A 56 3.57 33.51 -16.18
N VAL A 57 3.27 32.78 -15.11
CA VAL A 57 2.15 31.83 -15.02
C VAL A 57 0.80 32.53 -15.17
N PHE A 58 0.63 33.61 -14.42
CA PHE A 58 -0.63 34.34 -14.30
C PHE A 58 -0.36 35.82 -14.06
N HIS A 59 -1.19 36.70 -14.62
CA HIS A 59 -1.12 38.14 -14.45
C HIS A 59 -2.53 38.75 -14.38
N TYR A 60 -2.84 39.49 -13.32
CA TYR A 60 -4.03 40.31 -13.16
C TYR A 60 -3.66 41.80 -13.13
N LYS A 61 -4.35 42.61 -13.94
CA LYS A 61 -4.21 44.09 -13.95
C LYS A 61 -5.48 44.74 -14.47
N ASN A 62 -5.95 45.80 -13.80
CA ASN A 62 -7.12 46.59 -14.20
C ASN A 62 -8.37 45.73 -14.52
N GLY A 63 -8.64 44.69 -13.71
CA GLY A 63 -9.75 43.75 -13.93
C GLY A 63 -9.55 42.74 -15.05
N LYS A 64 -8.47 42.82 -15.85
CA LYS A 64 -8.12 41.84 -16.88
C LYS A 64 -7.18 40.77 -16.30
N MET A 65 -7.46 39.51 -16.62
CA MET A 65 -6.57 38.37 -16.39
C MET A 65 -5.85 38.00 -17.69
N THR A 66 -4.59 37.57 -17.58
CA THR A 66 -3.78 36.97 -18.65
C THR A 66 -3.06 35.74 -18.06
N VAL A 67 -3.00 34.66 -18.83
CA VAL A 67 -2.48 33.35 -18.37
C VAL A 67 -1.54 32.80 -19.44
N ASN A 68 -0.46 32.14 -19.03
CA ASN A 68 0.45 31.44 -19.95
C ASN A 68 -0.26 30.20 -20.54
N ILE A 69 -0.07 29.95 -21.84
CA ILE A 69 -0.71 28.85 -22.58
C ILE A 69 -0.53 27.47 -21.93
N ASP A 70 0.62 27.21 -21.29
CA ASP A 70 0.86 25.95 -20.56
C ASP A 70 -0.05 25.76 -19.33
N PHE A 71 -0.66 26.84 -18.85
CA PHE A 71 -1.47 26.96 -17.64
C PHE A 71 -2.92 27.36 -17.95
N GLU A 72 -3.28 27.57 -19.22
CA GLU A 72 -4.61 27.99 -19.65
C GLU A 72 -5.71 27.03 -19.17
N GLY A 73 -6.84 27.57 -18.72
CA GLY A 73 -7.95 26.81 -18.12
C GLY A 73 -7.68 26.19 -16.74
N ARG A 74 -6.42 26.15 -16.28
CA ARG A 74 -6.01 25.48 -15.02
C ARG A 74 -5.64 26.43 -13.88
N VAL A 75 -5.36 27.70 -14.12
CA VAL A 75 -5.03 28.68 -13.04
C VAL A 75 -6.11 29.72 -12.81
N SER A 76 -6.33 30.10 -11.55
CA SER A 76 -7.25 31.17 -11.16
C SER A 76 -6.87 31.85 -9.84
N LEU A 77 -7.16 33.15 -9.73
CA LEU A 77 -7.21 33.90 -8.47
C LEU A 77 -8.65 34.02 -7.95
N PRO A 78 -8.87 34.10 -6.63
CA PRO A 78 -10.16 34.38 -6.03
C PRO A 78 -10.52 35.88 -6.18
N LEU A 79 -11.00 36.28 -7.36
CA LEU A 79 -11.32 37.69 -7.66
C LEU A 79 -12.28 38.34 -6.65
N GLN A 80 -13.19 37.54 -6.06
CA GLN A 80 -14.16 37.96 -5.04
C GLN A 80 -13.59 38.02 -3.61
N ASP A 81 -12.28 37.81 -3.43
CA ASP A 81 -11.58 37.89 -2.15
C ASP A 81 -10.35 38.82 -2.21
N LEU A 82 -10.09 39.41 -3.39
CA LEU A 82 -9.05 40.44 -3.57
C LEU A 82 -9.27 41.64 -2.66
N GLN A 83 -10.51 42.02 -2.34
CA GLN A 83 -10.79 43.12 -1.41
C GLN A 83 -10.33 42.87 0.03
N ASN A 84 -10.17 41.59 0.40
CA ASN A 84 -9.62 41.15 1.69
C ASN A 84 -8.08 40.91 1.62
N GLY A 85 -7.47 41.14 0.45
CA GLY A 85 -6.04 40.94 0.24
C GLY A 85 -5.62 39.49 -0.02
N ASN A 86 -6.55 38.59 -0.37
CA ASN A 86 -6.20 37.21 -0.73
C ASN A 86 -5.63 37.16 -2.17
N LEU A 87 -4.40 36.67 -2.30
CA LEU A 87 -3.63 36.59 -3.54
C LEU A 87 -3.41 35.14 -4.02
N SER A 88 -4.04 34.16 -3.34
CA SER A 88 -3.73 32.74 -3.48
C SER A 88 -4.03 32.21 -4.88
N LEU A 89 -3.04 31.59 -5.54
CA LEU A 89 -3.22 30.99 -6.86
C LEU A 89 -3.73 29.56 -6.74
N THR A 90 -4.91 29.28 -7.29
CA THR A 90 -5.33 27.90 -7.56
C THR A 90 -4.65 27.43 -8.84
N LEU A 91 -4.07 26.23 -8.82
CA LEU A 91 -3.50 25.55 -9.98
C LEU A 91 -4.06 24.12 -10.04
N ARG A 92 -4.78 23.81 -11.11
CA ARG A 92 -5.41 22.51 -11.35
C ARG A 92 -4.53 21.54 -12.12
N ASP A 93 -4.76 20.24 -11.94
CA ASP A 93 -4.08 19.16 -12.68
C ASP A 93 -2.55 19.37 -12.70
N VAL A 94 -1.90 19.36 -11.52
CA VAL A 94 -0.47 19.66 -11.45
C VAL A 94 0.36 18.59 -12.18
N ARG A 95 1.33 19.01 -12.99
CA ARG A 95 2.23 18.12 -13.75
C ARG A 95 3.64 18.19 -13.20
N SER A 96 4.39 17.10 -13.11
CA SER A 96 5.70 17.05 -12.44
C SER A 96 6.74 18.10 -12.92
N SER A 97 6.62 18.63 -14.14
CA SER A 97 7.45 19.73 -14.67
C SER A 97 7.17 21.10 -14.02
N GLN A 98 6.01 21.25 -13.39
CA GLN A 98 5.55 22.43 -12.64
C GLN A 98 6.06 22.46 -11.19
N LYS A 99 6.84 21.45 -10.77
CA LYS A 99 7.60 21.43 -9.51
C LYS A 99 8.60 22.58 -9.46
N GLY A 100 8.73 23.26 -8.31
CA GLY A 100 9.71 24.33 -8.10
C GLY A 100 9.19 25.51 -7.28
N LEU A 101 9.98 26.58 -7.27
CA LEU A 101 9.63 27.84 -6.62
C LEU A 101 8.64 28.64 -7.47
N TYR A 102 7.56 29.08 -6.83
CA TYR A 102 6.64 30.08 -7.34
C TYR A 102 6.86 31.40 -6.59
N ILE A 103 6.70 32.52 -7.29
CA ILE A 103 6.81 33.87 -6.74
C ILE A 103 5.47 34.58 -6.97
N CYS A 104 4.87 35.09 -5.90
CA CYS A 104 3.77 36.06 -6.00
C CYS A 104 4.36 37.46 -5.88
N GLU A 105 4.24 38.24 -6.96
CA GLU A 105 4.67 39.63 -7.04
C GLU A 105 3.43 40.53 -7.12
N VAL A 106 3.42 41.62 -6.36
CA VAL A 106 2.35 42.63 -6.36
C VAL A 106 2.97 44.01 -6.52
N THR A 107 2.53 44.72 -7.56
CA THR A 107 2.93 46.12 -7.81
C THR A 107 1.80 47.08 -7.44
N HIS A 108 2.13 48.07 -6.60
CA HIS A 108 1.26 49.16 -6.17
C HIS A 108 2.04 50.47 -6.06
N GLU A 109 1.52 51.56 -6.62
CA GLU A 109 2.09 52.92 -6.53
C GLU A 109 3.60 53.02 -6.88
N SER A 110 4.07 52.20 -7.83
CA SER A 110 5.48 52.07 -8.27
C SER A 110 6.41 51.33 -7.29
N GLN A 111 5.88 50.69 -6.26
CA GLN A 111 6.58 49.71 -5.43
C GLN A 111 6.17 48.30 -5.88
N SER A 112 7.14 47.40 -6.04
CA SER A 112 6.91 45.96 -6.15
C SER A 112 7.26 45.30 -4.83
N ILE A 113 6.37 44.43 -4.34
CA ILE A 113 6.54 43.59 -3.15
C ILE A 113 6.24 42.15 -3.55
N GLN A 114 7.04 41.20 -3.06
CA GLN A 114 6.93 39.80 -3.46
C GLN A 114 7.25 38.86 -2.31
N ASP A 115 6.69 37.65 -2.36
CA ASP A 115 7.08 36.51 -1.52
C ASP A 115 6.94 35.20 -2.31
N THR A 116 7.48 34.10 -1.78
CA THR A 116 7.69 32.86 -2.51
C THR A 116 7.11 31.63 -1.79
N VAL A 117 6.67 30.65 -2.58
CA VAL A 117 6.19 29.34 -2.07
C VAL A 117 6.74 28.24 -2.96
N PHE A 118 7.17 27.13 -2.37
CA PHE A 118 7.73 26.01 -3.13
C PHE A 118 6.67 24.91 -3.32
N LEU A 119 6.33 24.62 -4.58
CA LEU A 119 5.47 23.50 -4.95
C LEU A 119 6.33 22.26 -5.20
N HIS A 120 6.19 21.27 -4.31
CA HIS A 120 6.74 19.95 -4.50
C HIS A 120 5.67 19.02 -5.09
N ILE A 121 5.96 18.49 -6.29
CA ILE A 121 5.17 17.42 -6.90
C ILE A 121 5.99 16.14 -6.77
N SER A 122 5.41 15.10 -6.15
CA SER A 122 6.06 13.80 -6.01
C SER A 122 6.37 13.21 -7.38
N SER A 123 7.52 12.53 -7.50
CA SER A 123 7.85 11.76 -8.70
C SER A 123 7.10 10.42 -8.78
N VAL A 124 6.52 9.97 -7.66
CA VAL A 124 5.77 8.72 -7.54
C VAL A 124 4.48 8.99 -6.77
N ASP A 125 3.32 8.68 -7.36
CA ASP A 125 2.12 8.44 -6.53
C ASP A 125 2.08 6.97 -6.12
N PHE A 126 1.81 6.76 -4.84
CA PHE A 126 1.64 5.45 -4.24
C PHE A 126 0.63 5.54 -3.09
N SER A 127 -0.07 4.44 -2.87
CA SER A 127 -0.97 4.21 -1.75
C SER A 127 -0.41 3.11 -0.85
N LEU A 128 -0.90 3.05 0.39
CA LEU A 128 -0.63 1.92 1.29
C LEU A 128 -1.86 1.02 1.30
N VAL A 129 -1.64 -0.27 1.03
CA VAL A 129 -2.65 -1.32 1.12
C VAL A 129 -2.38 -2.17 2.36
N PHE A 130 -3.39 -2.28 3.20
CA PHE A 130 -3.42 -2.94 4.50
C PHE A 130 -4.86 -3.40 4.77
N SER A 131 -5.08 -4.31 5.73
CA SER A 131 -6.45 -4.65 6.17
C SER A 131 -6.79 -3.92 7.47
N SER A 132 -8.05 -3.48 7.56
CA SER A 132 -8.67 -3.00 8.81
C SER A 132 -9.22 -4.14 9.68
N ASP A 133 -9.22 -5.38 9.18
CA ASP A 133 -9.67 -6.55 9.95
C ASP A 133 -8.67 -6.87 11.09
N PRO A 134 -9.15 -7.29 12.27
CA PRO A 134 -8.30 -7.58 13.42
C PRO A 134 -7.45 -8.84 13.18
N LEU A 135 -6.14 -8.65 13.03
CA LEU A 135 -5.19 -9.74 12.89
C LEU A 135 -5.05 -10.48 14.22
N CYS A 136 -5.45 -11.75 14.24
CA CYS A 136 -5.54 -12.56 15.44
C CYS A 136 -4.34 -13.51 15.59
N VAL A 137 -3.63 -13.45 16.72
CA VAL A 137 -2.47 -14.31 16.98
C VAL A 137 -2.46 -14.81 18.43
N ALA A 138 -1.85 -15.97 18.68
CA ALA A 138 -1.67 -16.52 20.03
C ALA A 138 -0.39 -15.97 20.70
N PRO A 139 -0.35 -15.87 22.04
CA PRO A 139 0.89 -15.51 22.75
C PRO A 139 2.02 -16.51 22.47
N GLY A 140 3.23 -16.00 22.26
CA GLY A 140 4.46 -16.76 21.99
C GLY A 140 4.78 -16.98 20.50
N GLU A 141 3.81 -16.79 19.60
CA GLU A 141 4.01 -16.97 18.15
C GLU A 141 4.70 -15.76 17.50
N ASP A 142 5.20 -15.92 16.27
CA ASP A 142 5.64 -14.82 15.40
C ASP A 142 4.50 -14.40 14.45
N VAL A 143 4.34 -13.09 14.20
CA VAL A 143 3.28 -12.52 13.34
C VAL A 143 3.87 -11.59 12.28
N ILE A 144 3.17 -11.45 11.15
CA ILE A 144 3.49 -10.50 10.08
C ILE A 144 2.36 -9.48 9.98
N LEU A 145 2.66 -8.19 10.15
CA LEU A 145 1.73 -7.08 10.01
C LEU A 145 1.73 -6.59 8.54
N PRO A 146 0.69 -6.89 7.73
CA PRO A 146 0.78 -6.74 6.28
C PRO A 146 0.50 -5.31 5.81
N VAL A 147 1.53 -4.67 5.23
CA VAL A 147 1.42 -3.37 4.53
C VAL A 147 2.24 -3.45 3.24
N HIS A 148 1.70 -2.98 2.13
CA HIS A 148 2.43 -2.86 0.86
C HIS A 148 2.10 -1.58 0.10
N LEU A 149 3.03 -1.17 -0.77
CA LEU A 149 2.83 -0.09 -1.73
C LEU A 149 2.00 -0.58 -2.92
N LEU A 150 1.04 0.23 -3.35
CA LEU A 150 0.37 0.08 -4.65
C LEU A 150 0.46 1.41 -5.42
N PRO A 151 1.02 1.44 -6.66
CA PRO A 151 1.58 0.31 -7.42
C PRO A 151 2.88 -0.27 -6.82
N GLU A 152 3.32 -1.46 -7.29
CA GLU A 152 4.55 -2.12 -6.81
C GLU A 152 5.77 -1.20 -7.04
N THR A 153 6.28 -0.63 -5.95
CA THR A 153 7.24 0.49 -5.97
C THR A 153 8.42 0.18 -5.04
N SER A 154 9.66 0.50 -5.44
CA SER A 154 10.83 0.25 -4.58
C SER A 154 10.89 1.23 -3.40
N ALA A 155 10.67 0.72 -2.20
CA ALA A 155 10.67 1.47 -0.93
C ALA A 155 12.09 1.65 -0.33
N VAL A 156 13.14 1.12 -0.95
CA VAL A 156 14.53 1.13 -0.44
C VAL A 156 15.08 2.55 -0.20
N PHE A 157 14.57 3.55 -0.91
CA PHE A 157 14.95 4.96 -0.75
C PHE A 157 13.91 5.80 0.01
N MET A 158 12.88 5.15 0.57
CA MET A 158 11.89 5.78 1.44
C MET A 158 12.37 5.71 2.90
N GLU A 159 11.81 6.58 3.73
CA GLU A 159 11.83 6.38 5.18
C GLU A 159 10.54 5.68 5.60
N ILE A 160 10.65 4.63 6.43
CA ILE A 160 9.52 3.85 6.92
C ILE A 160 9.58 3.86 8.45
N ARG A 161 8.49 4.25 9.10
CA ARG A 161 8.34 4.23 10.56
C ARG A 161 7.13 3.40 10.93
N TRP A 162 7.32 2.45 11.84
CA TRP A 162 6.25 1.68 12.46
C TRP A 162 6.08 2.13 13.91
N PHE A 163 4.84 2.39 14.29
CA PHE A 163 4.45 2.77 15.64
C PHE A 163 3.48 1.74 16.23
N LYS A 164 3.54 1.49 17.54
CA LYS A 164 2.42 0.93 18.30
C LYS A 164 1.72 2.10 18.98
N GLU A 165 0.45 2.33 18.66
CA GLU A 165 -0.32 3.50 19.11
C GLU A 165 0.42 4.83 18.79
N THR A 166 1.16 5.39 19.76
CA THR A 166 1.98 6.60 19.60
C THR A 166 3.49 6.36 19.70
N GLU A 167 3.94 5.17 20.11
CA GLU A 167 5.35 4.86 20.33
C GLU A 167 6.03 4.37 19.05
N LEU A 168 7.20 4.93 18.72
CA LEU A 168 8.02 4.48 17.58
C LEU A 168 8.74 3.18 17.93
N ILE A 169 8.27 2.05 17.41
CA ILE A 169 8.82 0.72 17.69
C ILE A 169 9.91 0.32 16.70
N TYR A 170 9.86 0.81 15.46
CA TYR A 170 10.83 0.53 14.40
C TYR A 170 10.93 1.68 13.39
N GLN A 171 12.14 1.99 12.92
CA GLN A 171 12.42 2.95 11.85
C GLN A 171 13.45 2.36 10.87
N TYR A 172 13.16 2.46 9.58
CA TYR A 172 14.11 2.24 8.48
C TYR A 172 14.34 3.55 7.73
N MET A 173 15.61 3.91 7.53
CA MET A 173 16.00 5.02 6.67
C MET A 173 17.32 4.69 5.95
N LYS A 174 17.27 4.62 4.60
CA LYS A 174 18.47 4.54 3.73
C LYS A 174 19.45 3.39 4.09
N GLY A 175 18.93 2.25 4.55
CA GLY A 175 19.73 1.11 4.97
C GLY A 175 20.22 1.14 6.42
N GLN A 176 19.76 2.09 7.24
CA GLN A 176 19.88 2.08 8.69
C GLN A 176 18.54 1.67 9.31
N GLU A 177 18.61 0.87 10.38
CA GLU A 177 17.47 0.36 11.13
C GLU A 177 17.61 0.74 12.61
N MET A 178 16.49 1.05 13.27
CA MET A 178 16.43 1.44 14.68
C MET A 178 15.13 0.91 15.32
N THR A 179 15.18 0.49 16.58
CA THR A 179 14.02 0.08 17.40
C THR A 179 14.04 0.79 18.75
N ASN A 180 12.94 0.73 19.51
CA ASN A 180 13.01 0.96 20.96
C ASN A 180 13.59 -0.28 21.68
N ASN A 181 13.68 -0.23 23.01
CA ASN A 181 14.18 -1.35 23.82
C ASN A 181 13.19 -2.53 23.89
N ASP A 182 11.89 -2.26 24.04
CA ASP A 182 10.87 -3.30 24.31
C ASP A 182 10.53 -4.15 23.07
N PHE A 183 10.86 -3.63 21.88
CA PHE A 183 10.77 -4.32 20.60
C PHE A 183 12.15 -4.66 20.00
N GLU A 184 13.25 -4.43 20.73
CA GLU A 184 14.61 -4.74 20.26
C GLU A 184 14.75 -6.24 19.95
N ASN A 185 15.29 -6.57 18.77
CA ASN A 185 15.37 -7.94 18.22
C ASN A 185 14.00 -8.66 18.01
N ARG A 186 12.87 -8.04 18.39
CA ARG A 186 11.52 -8.56 18.18
C ARG A 186 10.90 -8.11 16.87
N VAL A 187 11.28 -6.95 16.33
CA VAL A 187 10.72 -6.40 15.08
C VAL A 187 11.76 -6.28 13.95
N SER A 188 11.35 -6.57 12.71
CA SER A 188 12.22 -6.43 11.52
C SER A 188 11.44 -6.29 10.22
N LEU A 189 12.01 -5.62 9.22
CA LEU A 189 11.56 -5.64 7.81
C LEU A 189 12.47 -6.51 6.93
N SER A 190 11.93 -7.02 5.82
CA SER A 190 12.75 -7.66 4.79
C SER A 190 13.24 -6.63 3.77
N ILE A 191 14.52 -6.25 3.87
CA ILE A 191 15.16 -5.26 2.98
C ILE A 191 15.17 -5.71 1.50
N GLN A 192 15.07 -7.02 1.24
CA GLN A 192 14.86 -7.55 -0.12
C GLN A 192 13.46 -7.23 -0.64
N GLU A 193 12.43 -7.41 0.20
CA GLU A 193 11.03 -7.20 -0.17
C GLU A 193 10.65 -5.71 -0.27
N LEU A 194 11.39 -4.81 0.42
CA LEU A 194 11.30 -3.37 0.19
C LEU A 194 11.52 -2.99 -1.29
N ARG A 195 12.29 -3.75 -2.06
CA ARG A 195 12.49 -3.52 -3.51
C ARG A 195 11.19 -3.67 -4.32
N ARG A 196 10.23 -4.40 -3.75
CA ARG A 196 8.89 -4.69 -4.29
C ARG A 196 7.78 -3.97 -3.50
N GLY A 197 8.14 -2.96 -2.70
CA GLY A 197 7.18 -2.17 -1.93
C GLY A 197 6.44 -2.94 -0.83
N ASN A 198 6.86 -4.16 -0.50
CA ASN A 198 6.30 -4.93 0.60
C ASN A 198 6.98 -4.46 1.90
N LEU A 199 6.20 -3.82 2.79
CA LEU A 199 6.65 -3.12 3.99
C LEU A 199 6.28 -3.87 5.29
N ALA A 200 5.89 -5.14 5.17
CA ALA A 200 5.28 -5.89 6.25
C ALA A 200 6.25 -6.11 7.42
N LEU A 201 5.84 -5.72 8.63
CA LEU A 201 6.65 -5.86 9.83
C LEU A 201 6.49 -7.27 10.40
N ILE A 202 7.60 -7.98 10.56
CA ILE A 202 7.64 -9.20 11.35
C ILE A 202 7.76 -8.78 12.82
N LEU A 203 6.85 -9.25 13.67
CA LEU A 203 6.88 -9.09 15.13
C LEU A 203 6.98 -10.47 15.77
N ARG A 204 8.00 -10.69 16.59
CA ARG A 204 8.37 -12.00 17.14
C ARG A 204 7.95 -12.21 18.59
N ASN A 205 7.71 -13.47 18.95
CA ASN A 205 7.37 -13.91 20.31
C ASN A 205 6.29 -12.99 20.93
N VAL A 206 5.12 -12.94 20.31
CA VAL A 206 4.05 -11.98 20.62
C VAL A 206 3.56 -12.14 22.06
N GLN A 207 3.43 -11.02 22.79
CA GLN A 207 2.95 -10.95 24.17
C GLN A 207 1.53 -10.39 24.22
N SER A 208 0.74 -10.70 25.25
CA SER A 208 -0.64 -10.20 25.37
C SER A 208 -0.73 -8.66 25.35
N SER A 209 0.30 -7.97 25.85
CA SER A 209 0.49 -6.51 25.84
C SER A 209 0.74 -5.92 24.45
N ASP A 210 1.12 -6.73 23.46
CA ASP A 210 1.31 -6.28 22.09
C ASP A 210 -0.03 -5.98 21.39
N SER A 211 -1.18 -6.37 21.96
CA SER A 211 -2.48 -6.02 21.39
C SER A 211 -2.63 -4.48 21.23
N GLY A 212 -3.18 -4.04 20.10
CA GLY A 212 -3.37 -2.62 19.79
C GLY A 212 -3.20 -2.29 18.31
N ASP A 213 -3.20 -1.00 18.00
CA ASP A 213 -3.09 -0.48 16.63
C ASP A 213 -1.63 -0.26 16.22
N TYR A 214 -1.18 -0.94 15.17
CA TYR A 214 0.14 -0.78 14.59
C TYR A 214 0.07 0.11 13.35
N THR A 215 0.73 1.26 13.42
CA THR A 215 0.69 2.30 12.39
C THR A 215 1.97 2.28 11.56
N CYS A 216 1.87 1.88 10.30
CA CYS A 216 2.94 2.07 9.32
C CYS A 216 2.84 3.46 8.70
N THR A 217 3.93 4.21 8.70
CA THR A 217 4.05 5.53 8.07
C THR A 217 5.24 5.53 7.12
N VAL A 218 5.02 6.00 5.89
CA VAL A 218 6.05 6.09 4.84
C VAL A 218 6.24 7.55 4.45
N PHE A 219 7.49 7.98 4.39
CA PHE A 219 7.91 9.31 3.93
C PHE A 219 8.77 9.18 2.66
N HIS A 220 8.36 9.85 1.57
CA HIS A 220 9.10 9.88 0.31
C HIS A 220 8.77 11.16 -0.46
N ASP A 221 9.78 11.80 -1.09
CA ASP A 221 9.62 13.11 -1.76
C ASP A 221 8.87 14.16 -0.88
N GLY A 222 9.05 14.07 0.44
CA GLY A 222 8.37 14.88 1.47
C GLY A 222 6.86 14.60 1.64
N CYS A 223 6.27 13.75 0.81
CA CYS A 223 4.91 13.24 1.00
C CYS A 223 4.89 12.18 2.11
N GLN A 224 3.79 12.13 2.89
CA GLN A 224 3.55 11.14 3.94
C GLN A 224 2.32 10.31 3.59
N LYS A 225 2.44 8.98 3.62
CA LYS A 225 1.31 8.04 3.53
C LYS A 225 1.28 7.18 4.81
N ARG A 226 0.09 6.80 5.29
CA ARG A 226 -0.08 6.08 6.57
C ARG A 226 -1.15 4.98 6.46
N GLY A 227 -0.86 3.82 7.04
CA GLY A 227 -1.78 2.68 7.15
C GLY A 227 -1.74 2.07 8.54
N VAL A 228 -2.84 1.41 8.95
CA VAL A 228 -3.00 0.90 10.33
C VAL A 228 -3.45 -0.55 10.27
N VAL A 229 -2.78 -1.42 11.04
CA VAL A 229 -3.11 -2.84 11.22
C VAL A 229 -3.47 -3.05 12.68
N HIS A 230 -4.67 -3.54 12.96
CA HIS A 230 -5.09 -3.87 14.33
C HIS A 230 -4.62 -5.28 14.72
N LEU A 231 -3.83 -5.41 15.78
CA LEU A 231 -3.36 -6.69 16.31
C LEU A 231 -4.17 -7.08 17.56
N GLN A 232 -4.78 -8.26 17.54
CA GLN A 232 -5.46 -8.83 18.70
C GLN A 232 -4.80 -10.12 19.16
N VAL A 233 -4.09 -10.06 20.29
CA VAL A 233 -3.43 -11.21 20.89
C VAL A 233 -4.43 -11.96 21.77
N LYS A 234 -4.77 -13.19 21.38
CA LYS A 234 -5.70 -14.06 22.11
C LYS A 234 -5.35 -15.52 21.91
N GLU A 235 -5.46 -16.32 22.96
CA GLU A 235 -5.27 -17.76 22.83
C GLU A 235 -6.36 -18.35 21.93
N ILE A 236 -5.95 -19.04 20.86
CA ILE A 236 -6.87 -19.59 19.87
C ILE A 236 -7.50 -20.86 20.45
N GLU A 237 -8.77 -20.77 20.87
CA GLU A 237 -9.53 -21.83 21.57
C GLU A 237 -9.42 -23.22 20.90
N ARG A 238 -9.40 -23.26 19.56
CA ARG A 238 -9.25 -24.50 18.78
C ARG A 238 -7.87 -25.16 18.98
N VAL A 239 -6.82 -24.37 19.11
CA VAL A 239 -5.45 -24.84 19.36
C VAL A 239 -5.33 -25.35 20.80
N LYS A 240 -5.89 -24.62 21.79
CA LYS A 240 -6.02 -25.12 23.17
C LYS A 240 -6.66 -26.51 23.22
N HIS A 241 -7.84 -26.64 22.63
CA HIS A 241 -8.60 -27.89 22.65
C HIS A 241 -7.83 -29.03 21.96
N LEU A 242 -7.26 -28.79 20.79
CA LEU A 242 -6.45 -29.78 20.07
C LEU A 242 -5.22 -30.21 20.88
N CYS A 243 -4.52 -29.26 21.51
CA CYS A 243 -3.38 -29.56 22.38
C CYS A 243 -3.79 -30.36 23.63
N SER A 244 -4.96 -30.11 24.24
CA SER A 244 -5.46 -30.95 25.33
C SER A 244 -5.82 -32.37 24.89
N VAL A 245 -6.44 -32.53 23.71
CA VAL A 245 -6.76 -33.85 23.14
C VAL A 245 -5.48 -34.63 22.81
N ILE A 246 -4.47 -33.98 22.23
CA ILE A 246 -3.17 -34.61 21.94
C ILE A 246 -2.44 -35.03 23.23
N LYS A 247 -2.48 -34.21 24.29
CA LYS A 247 -1.90 -34.57 25.60
C LYS A 247 -2.62 -35.77 26.23
N GLN A 248 -3.95 -35.77 26.25
CA GLN A 248 -4.72 -36.91 26.78
C GLN A 248 -4.42 -38.20 26.00
N ALA A 249 -4.45 -38.14 24.66
CA ALA A 249 -4.13 -39.30 23.83
C ALA A 249 -2.69 -39.80 24.06
N HIS A 250 -1.73 -38.92 24.32
CA HIS A 250 -0.36 -39.32 24.68
C HIS A 250 -0.29 -40.02 26.04
N GLU A 251 -0.97 -39.50 27.07
CA GLU A 251 -1.05 -40.16 28.38
C GLU A 251 -1.74 -41.52 28.29
N ASP A 252 -2.85 -41.62 27.54
CA ASP A 252 -3.58 -42.87 27.32
C ASP A 252 -2.72 -43.93 26.62
N ILE A 253 -1.97 -43.54 25.57
CA ILE A 253 -1.02 -44.41 24.87
C ILE A 253 0.09 -44.89 25.82
N MET A 254 0.62 -43.99 26.66
CA MET A 254 1.67 -44.34 27.62
C MET A 254 1.15 -45.29 28.72
N GLN A 255 -0.09 -45.10 29.20
CA GLN A 255 -0.74 -46.05 30.12
C GLN A 255 -1.00 -47.42 29.46
N GLN A 256 -1.44 -47.45 28.19
CA GLN A 256 -1.62 -48.69 27.44
C GLN A 256 -0.30 -49.44 27.28
N ARG A 257 0.81 -48.73 27.01
CA ARG A 257 2.15 -49.31 26.91
C ARG A 257 2.62 -49.94 28.24
N VAL A 258 2.34 -49.32 29.39
CA VAL A 258 2.66 -49.91 30.70
C VAL A 258 1.87 -51.21 30.91
N LYS A 259 0.56 -51.20 30.70
CA LYS A 259 -0.31 -52.39 30.81
C LYS A 259 0.14 -53.52 29.87
N LEU A 260 0.55 -53.17 28.64
CA LEU A 260 1.07 -54.14 27.68
C LEU A 260 2.37 -54.80 28.19
N ASN A 261 3.31 -54.02 28.73
CA ASN A 261 4.54 -54.57 29.33
C ASN A 261 4.24 -55.49 30.52
N GLU A 262 3.25 -55.16 31.36
CA GLU A 262 2.81 -56.03 32.47
C GLU A 262 2.25 -57.36 31.94
N THR A 263 1.42 -57.34 30.88
CA THR A 263 0.93 -58.58 30.25
C THR A 263 2.04 -59.39 29.57
N ILE A 264 3.05 -58.74 28.97
CA ILE A 264 4.21 -59.43 28.40
C ILE A 264 4.99 -60.16 29.50
N LYS A 265 5.26 -59.50 30.62
CA LYS A 265 5.95 -60.12 31.78
C LYS A 265 5.16 -61.33 32.33
N LEU A 266 3.83 -61.25 32.42
CA LEU A 266 2.98 -62.36 32.85
C LEU A 266 2.99 -63.54 31.85
N LEU A 267 3.08 -63.25 30.55
CA LEU A 267 3.24 -64.27 29.50
C LEU A 267 4.62 -64.93 29.56
N GLU A 268 5.68 -64.16 29.82
CA GLU A 268 7.03 -64.70 30.05
C GLU A 268 7.08 -65.58 31.30
N GLU A 269 6.46 -65.16 32.41
CA GLU A 269 6.38 -65.95 33.65
C GLU A 269 5.59 -67.26 33.46
N THR A 270 4.48 -67.23 32.72
CA THR A 270 3.70 -68.44 32.42
C THR A 270 4.40 -69.38 31.43
N LEU A 271 5.11 -68.86 30.42
CA LEU A 271 5.91 -69.68 29.50
C LEU A 271 7.02 -70.44 30.24
N ASN A 272 7.73 -69.77 31.15
CA ASN A 272 8.73 -70.39 32.03
C ASN A 272 8.17 -71.51 32.93
N ILE A 273 6.88 -71.42 33.32
CA ILE A 273 6.19 -72.49 34.08
C ILE A 273 5.87 -73.68 33.16
N VAL A 274 5.45 -73.43 31.91
CA VAL A 274 5.16 -74.48 30.93
C VAL A 274 6.43 -75.25 30.54
N ASP A 275 7.54 -74.57 30.27
CA ASP A 275 8.81 -75.22 29.94
C ASP A 275 9.33 -76.10 31.10
N ARG A 276 9.25 -75.62 32.34
CA ARG A 276 9.56 -76.44 33.53
C ARG A 276 8.66 -77.67 33.63
N SER A 277 7.36 -77.52 33.38
CA SER A 277 6.40 -78.63 33.41
C SER A 277 6.69 -79.68 32.32
N SER A 278 7.03 -79.22 31.12
CA SER A 278 7.50 -80.07 30.00
C SER A 278 8.77 -80.85 30.37
N SER A 279 9.75 -80.19 30.99
CA SER A 279 11.00 -80.82 31.42
C SER A 279 10.82 -81.92 32.47
N HIS A 280 9.77 -81.85 33.29
CA HIS A 280 9.42 -82.89 34.26
C HIS A 280 8.76 -84.12 33.60
N LEU A 281 7.91 -83.93 32.59
CA LEU A 281 7.24 -85.03 31.89
C LEU A 281 8.25 -85.87 31.08
N ASN A 282 9.20 -85.20 30.42
CA ASN A 282 10.27 -85.85 29.64
C ASN A 282 11.28 -86.67 30.49
N SER A 283 11.11 -86.70 31.81
CA SER A 283 11.91 -87.52 32.74
C SER A 283 11.25 -88.87 33.10
N MET A 284 10.02 -89.14 32.61
CA MET A 284 9.22 -90.28 33.11
C MET A 284 8.57 -91.15 32.02
N GLU A 285 9.30 -91.47 30.95
CA GLU A 285 8.84 -92.47 29.96
C GLU A 285 9.95 -93.46 29.56
N GLY A 286 9.59 -94.74 29.41
CA GLY A 286 10.59 -95.82 29.30
C GLY A 286 10.01 -97.23 29.14
N ILE A 287 9.09 -97.42 28.18
CA ILE A 287 8.54 -98.74 27.78
C ILE A 287 8.56 -98.84 26.23
N PRO A 288 9.00 -99.97 25.63
CA PRO A 288 9.22 -100.10 24.18
C PRO A 288 7.95 -100.42 23.34
N PRO A 289 8.00 -100.29 22.00
CA PRO A 289 6.81 -100.24 21.13
C PRO A 289 6.36 -101.59 20.54
N PHE A 290 5.19 -101.58 19.88
CA PHE A 290 4.71 -102.66 19.01
C PHE A 290 4.16 -102.11 17.67
N MET A 291 4.15 -102.92 16.60
CA MET A 291 3.87 -102.51 15.21
C MET A 291 2.60 -103.13 14.62
N GLN A 292 1.90 -102.38 13.75
CA GLN A 292 1.34 -102.76 12.42
C GLN A 292 0.52 -101.54 11.92
N ASP A 293 0.86 -100.85 10.82
CA ASP A 293 0.92 -101.24 9.40
C ASP A 293 -0.46 -101.32 8.70
N GLN A 294 -0.80 -100.30 7.88
CA GLN A 294 -0.96 -100.47 6.41
C GLN A 294 -1.27 -99.19 5.60
N SER A 295 -0.50 -99.01 4.52
CA SER A 295 -0.80 -98.39 3.20
C SER A 295 -1.70 -97.14 3.00
N LYS A 296 -1.04 -96.05 2.54
CA LYS A 296 -1.32 -95.24 1.32
C LYS A 296 -2.76 -94.78 0.95
N LEU A 297 -2.93 -93.44 0.88
CA LEU A 297 -3.26 -92.66 -0.35
C LEU A 297 -2.89 -91.17 -0.09
N GLU A 298 -1.87 -90.61 -0.73
CA GLU A 298 -1.93 -89.64 -1.86
C GLU A 298 -2.74 -88.35 -1.61
N GLY A 299 -2.12 -87.15 -1.81
CA GLY A 299 -2.82 -85.85 -1.76
C GLY A 299 -1.93 -84.64 -1.41
N LEU A 300 -1.30 -84.03 -2.42
CA LEU A 300 -0.28 -82.95 -2.33
C LEU A 300 -0.73 -81.61 -1.68
N ASP A 301 0.18 -81.04 -0.88
CA ASP A 301 0.60 -79.63 -0.67
C ASP A 301 -0.34 -78.40 -0.79
N MET A 302 -0.10 -77.45 0.13
CA MET A 302 -0.25 -75.97 0.07
C MET A 302 -1.58 -75.35 -0.44
N GLU A 303 -2.14 -74.31 0.19
CA GLU A 303 -1.48 -73.09 0.68
C GLU A 303 -2.24 -72.39 1.84
N ASN A 304 -1.61 -71.42 2.50
CA ASN A 304 -2.16 -70.63 3.60
C ASN A 304 -3.01 -69.43 3.12
N ARG A 305 -4.30 -69.35 3.51
CA ARG A 305 -5.06 -68.09 3.49
C ARG A 305 -6.27 -68.05 4.45
N ARG A 306 -6.67 -66.81 4.78
CA ARG A 306 -7.60 -66.41 5.86
C ARG A 306 -9.09 -66.63 5.56
N ALA A 307 -9.86 -66.91 6.62
CA ALA A 307 -11.20 -66.37 6.90
C ALA A 307 -11.41 -66.53 8.43
N ASP A 308 -11.37 -65.48 9.24
CA ASP A 308 -12.41 -64.47 9.51
C ASP A 308 -13.31 -64.83 10.71
N SER A 309 -13.13 -64.08 11.81
CA SER A 309 -14.13 -63.92 12.87
C SER A 309 -14.16 -62.44 13.27
N THR A 310 -15.01 -61.68 12.59
CA THR A 310 -15.15 -60.23 12.74
C THR A 310 -15.84 -59.86 14.05
N CYS A 311 -15.21 -58.98 14.85
CA CYS A 311 -15.96 -58.12 15.77
C CYS A 311 -16.36 -56.86 14.98
N THR A 312 -17.66 -56.65 14.78
CA THR A 312 -18.19 -55.62 13.89
C THR A 312 -17.97 -54.21 14.43
N THR A 313 -17.41 -53.33 13.60
CA THR A 313 -17.59 -51.88 13.73
C THR A 313 -19.08 -51.55 13.61
N LYS A 314 -19.72 -51.10 14.71
CA LYS A 314 -21.04 -50.48 14.64
C LYS A 314 -20.88 -49.00 14.30
N SER A 315 -21.26 -48.66 13.07
CA SER A 315 -21.61 -47.29 12.67
C SER A 315 -23.12 -47.18 12.58
N MET A 316 -23.71 -46.20 13.28
CA MET A 316 -25.01 -45.56 13.05
C MET A 316 -24.83 -44.14 13.63
N GLU A 317 -24.84 -43.06 12.84
CA GLU A 317 -25.93 -42.45 12.05
C GLU A 317 -26.68 -41.36 12.85
N GLU A 318 -27.17 -40.35 12.11
CA GLU A 318 -27.80 -39.09 12.58
C GLU A 318 -26.82 -38.12 13.30
N PHE A 319 -26.66 -36.84 12.92
CA PHE A 319 -27.32 -35.94 11.95
C PHE A 319 -26.26 -35.08 11.21
N PRO A 320 -26.64 -34.22 10.24
CA PRO A 320 -27.32 -34.49 8.97
C PRO A 320 -26.47 -34.03 7.76
N PRO A 321 -26.82 -34.36 6.51
CA PRO A 321 -26.16 -33.79 5.33
C PRO A 321 -26.66 -32.37 5.00
N PHE A 322 -25.85 -31.61 4.26
CA PHE A 322 -26.33 -30.54 3.38
C PHE A 322 -25.76 -30.79 1.97
N MET A 323 -26.57 -30.57 0.93
CA MET A 323 -26.20 -30.91 -0.47
C MET A 323 -25.22 -29.88 -1.05
N GLU A 324 -24.23 -30.26 -1.86
CA GLU A 324 -24.37 -30.57 -3.30
C GLU A 324 -25.07 -29.44 -4.10
N GLU A 325 -24.42 -28.28 -4.19
CA GLU A 325 -23.85 -27.79 -5.46
C GLU A 325 -22.37 -27.45 -5.20
N GLU A 326 -21.42 -27.55 -6.14
CA GLU A 326 -21.55 -27.78 -7.59
C GLU A 326 -21.06 -29.19 -8.03
N ARG A 327 -21.57 -29.65 -9.18
CA ARG A 327 -20.96 -30.73 -9.97
C ARG A 327 -20.30 -30.17 -11.23
N SER A 328 -19.27 -30.89 -11.70
CA SER A 328 -18.71 -30.81 -13.06
C SER A 328 -17.96 -29.51 -13.41
N SER A 329 -16.77 -29.52 -14.01
CA SER A 329 -15.94 -30.66 -14.46
C SER A 329 -14.46 -30.29 -14.49
N GLN A 330 -13.59 -31.19 -14.02
CA GLN A 330 -12.23 -31.30 -14.56
C GLN A 330 -11.85 -32.78 -14.80
N ARG A 331 -11.85 -33.17 -16.08
CA ARG A 331 -11.14 -34.36 -16.58
C ARG A 331 -10.24 -33.97 -17.75
N THR A 332 -8.97 -33.80 -17.43
CA THR A 332 -7.81 -34.38 -18.12
C THR A 332 -8.00 -34.79 -19.60
N ILE A 333 -7.33 -34.10 -20.54
CA ILE A 333 -6.10 -34.55 -21.25
C ILE A 333 -5.72 -33.58 -22.42
N GLN A 334 -4.47 -33.11 -22.39
CA GLN A 334 -3.55 -32.63 -23.45
C GLN A 334 -4.05 -32.12 -24.83
N THR A 335 -3.61 -30.88 -25.16
CA THR A 335 -3.08 -30.38 -26.48
C THR A 335 -3.88 -30.64 -27.78
N ARG A 336 -4.24 -29.65 -28.62
CA ARG A 336 -3.32 -28.78 -29.40
C ARG A 336 -4.10 -27.80 -30.33
N GLU A 337 -3.54 -26.61 -30.54
CA GLU A 337 -3.74 -25.61 -31.65
C GLU A 337 -5.10 -24.91 -31.94
N GLU A 338 -4.98 -23.57 -32.08
CA GLU A 338 -5.65 -22.61 -33.01
C GLU A 338 -7.19 -22.46 -33.11
N GLY A 339 -7.67 -21.19 -33.16
CA GLY A 339 -8.98 -20.86 -33.77
C GLY A 339 -9.74 -19.64 -33.23
N LYS A 340 -9.40 -18.42 -33.69
CA LYS A 340 -10.14 -17.14 -33.58
C LYS A 340 -11.68 -17.21 -33.39
N ALA A 341 -12.26 -16.36 -32.52
CA ALA A 341 -12.93 -15.08 -32.92
C ALA A 341 -14.08 -14.59 -32.01
N THR A 342 -14.15 -13.26 -31.86
CA THR A 342 -15.34 -12.38 -31.66
C THR A 342 -16.16 -12.40 -30.36
N GLU A 343 -16.72 -11.23 -30.07
CA GLU A 343 -17.44 -10.82 -28.85
C GLU A 343 -18.97 -10.76 -29.07
N GLN A 344 -19.69 -10.02 -28.22
CA GLN A 344 -21.16 -9.96 -28.04
C GLN A 344 -21.72 -11.20 -27.28
N GLU A 345 -22.67 -11.06 -26.36
CA GLU A 345 -23.37 -9.87 -25.85
C GLU A 345 -23.96 -10.16 -24.46
N LEU A 346 -24.39 -9.12 -23.72
CA LEU A 346 -25.77 -8.99 -23.23
C LEU A 346 -25.98 -7.71 -22.40
N SER A 347 -27.22 -7.22 -22.42
CA SER A 347 -27.72 -6.07 -21.65
C SER A 347 -29.09 -6.43 -21.00
N SER A 348 -29.75 -5.47 -20.34
CA SER A 348 -31.10 -5.56 -19.71
C SER A 348 -31.14 -6.24 -18.30
N GLU A 349 -32.04 -5.90 -17.34
CA GLU A 349 -33.03 -4.80 -17.31
C GLU A 349 -33.53 -4.35 -15.89
N ARG A 350 -33.92 -3.07 -15.79
CA ARG A 350 -34.97 -2.38 -14.97
C ARG A 350 -35.44 -2.83 -13.55
N ALA A 351 -35.02 -2.04 -12.55
CA ALA A 351 -35.78 -1.00 -11.79
C ALA A 351 -37.30 -1.11 -11.38
N THR A 352 -37.58 -0.81 -10.08
CA THR A 352 -38.78 -0.11 -9.50
C THR A 352 -38.40 0.61 -8.18
N ARG A 353 -38.65 1.93 -7.97
CA ARG A 353 -39.81 2.63 -7.33
C ARG A 353 -40.05 2.34 -5.81
N ALA A 354 -40.44 3.27 -4.90
CA ALA A 354 -40.91 4.68 -5.04
C ALA A 354 -40.87 5.54 -3.73
N GLN A 355 -40.69 6.88 -3.87
CA GLN A 355 -41.30 8.01 -3.10
C GLN A 355 -41.08 8.14 -1.56
N GLN A 356 -41.23 9.29 -0.86
CA GLN A 356 -42.02 10.55 -1.05
C GLN A 356 -41.22 11.87 -0.81
N SER A 357 -41.90 13.03 -0.83
CA SER A 357 -41.36 14.43 -0.84
C SER A 357 -41.90 15.25 0.39
N PRO A 358 -42.11 16.61 0.47
CA PRO A 358 -42.22 17.70 -0.56
C PRO A 358 -41.59 19.10 -0.26
N ASN A 359 -41.49 19.93 -1.32
CA ASN A 359 -41.67 21.42 -1.49
C ASN A 359 -41.10 22.43 -0.43
N GLN A 360 -40.96 23.75 -0.65
CA GLN A 360 -41.44 24.76 -1.63
C GLN A 360 -40.29 25.76 -1.93
N GLU A 361 -40.18 26.56 -3.00
CA GLU A 361 -40.89 26.66 -4.31
C GLU A 361 -39.89 27.22 -5.38
N THR A 362 -40.11 28.09 -6.40
CA THR A 362 -41.17 29.04 -6.82
C THR A 362 -41.11 29.28 -8.35
N ARG A 363 -41.38 30.50 -8.89
CA ARG A 363 -41.29 30.88 -10.32
C ARG A 363 -40.66 32.27 -10.52
N HIS A 364 -40.04 32.49 -11.68
CA HIS A 364 -40.38 33.60 -12.60
C HIS A 364 -39.90 33.26 -14.04
N GLU A 365 -40.17 34.12 -15.02
CA GLU A 365 -40.66 33.67 -16.35
C GLU A 365 -40.25 34.62 -17.50
N THR A 366 -39.89 34.06 -18.67
CA THR A 366 -39.54 34.77 -19.95
C THR A 366 -38.33 35.73 -19.88
N VAL A 367 -37.62 36.12 -20.95
CA VAL A 367 -37.93 36.29 -22.39
C VAL A 367 -36.76 35.79 -23.26
N ALA A 368 -37.04 35.36 -24.50
CA ALA A 368 -36.01 35.12 -25.54
C ALA A 368 -35.95 36.28 -26.54
N THR A 369 -34.74 36.62 -27.02
CA THR A 369 -34.53 37.48 -28.19
C THR A 369 -33.37 36.96 -29.03
N ASP A 370 -33.67 36.36 -30.17
CA ASP A 370 -32.69 36.16 -31.23
C ASP A 370 -32.23 37.49 -31.81
N GLN A 371 -30.96 37.58 -32.21
CA GLN A 371 -30.59 38.49 -33.28
C GLN A 371 -29.39 37.96 -34.08
N GLU A 372 -29.69 37.23 -35.15
CA GLU A 372 -28.71 37.01 -36.21
C GLU A 372 -28.30 38.35 -36.83
N ARG A 373 -27.00 38.57 -37.04
CA ARG A 373 -26.58 39.32 -38.22
C ARG A 373 -25.27 38.83 -38.80
N SER A 374 -25.40 38.29 -40.01
CA SER A 374 -24.32 37.84 -40.86
C SER A 374 -23.45 38.97 -41.41
N SER A 375 -22.15 38.73 -41.51
CA SER A 375 -21.29 39.29 -42.56
C SER A 375 -20.08 38.39 -42.79
N SER A 376 -19.91 37.93 -44.04
CA SER A 376 -18.73 37.18 -44.48
C SER A 376 -17.67 38.12 -45.03
N ALA A 377 -16.39 37.86 -44.74
CA ALA A 377 -15.27 38.47 -45.45
C ALA A 377 -14.23 37.38 -45.79
N VAL A 378 -13.84 37.31 -47.07
CA VAL A 378 -12.84 36.37 -47.59
C VAL A 378 -11.46 37.03 -47.54
N PRO A 379 -10.40 36.34 -47.09
CA PRO A 379 -9.05 36.91 -47.05
C PRO A 379 -8.38 36.95 -48.44
N PRO A 380 -7.64 38.01 -48.80
CA PRO A 380 -6.74 38.00 -49.95
C PRO A 380 -5.45 37.22 -49.64
N GLN A 381 -4.82 36.69 -50.68
CA GLN A 381 -3.58 35.89 -50.60
C GLN A 381 -2.42 36.55 -51.37
N ILE A 382 -1.20 36.24 -50.92
CA ILE A 382 0.08 36.31 -51.65
C ILE A 382 0.54 37.71 -52.11
N GLN A 383 1.71 38.13 -51.60
CA GLN A 383 2.79 38.57 -52.48
C GLN A 383 4.17 38.21 -51.90
N GLU A 384 4.98 37.49 -52.68
CA GLU A 384 6.38 37.16 -52.34
C GLU A 384 7.38 38.02 -53.13
N ARG A 385 8.65 37.94 -52.68
CA ARG A 385 9.93 38.13 -53.41
C ARG A 385 10.55 39.54 -53.45
N PRO A 386 11.88 39.64 -53.68
CA PRO A 386 12.93 38.61 -53.63
C PRO A 386 14.07 38.93 -52.64
N GLY A 387 14.84 37.90 -52.27
CA GLY A 387 15.85 37.97 -51.22
C GLY A 387 17.21 38.60 -51.57
N THR A 388 18.15 38.42 -50.65
CA THR A 388 19.60 38.41 -50.92
C THR A 388 20.24 37.22 -50.23
N SER A 389 21.22 36.61 -50.89
CA SER A 389 21.96 35.47 -50.39
C SER A 389 23.25 35.89 -49.68
N GLN A 390 23.59 35.24 -48.57
CA GLN A 390 24.99 35.01 -48.23
C GLN A 390 25.16 33.68 -47.50
N SER A 391 26.30 33.04 -47.76
CA SER A 391 26.72 31.75 -47.21
C SER A 391 27.41 31.92 -45.86
N ASP A 392 27.38 30.89 -45.02
CA ASP A 392 28.65 30.46 -44.41
C ASP A 392 28.68 28.98 -43.99
N ALA A 393 29.88 28.50 -43.62
CA ALA A 393 30.24 27.08 -43.60
C ALA A 393 29.65 26.24 -42.45
N ALA A 394 29.39 24.96 -42.74
CA ALA A 394 29.11 23.94 -41.73
C ALA A 394 30.35 23.61 -40.90
N GLN A 395 30.20 23.54 -39.57
CA GLN A 395 31.26 23.10 -38.65
C GLN A 395 30.84 21.83 -37.89
N THR A 396 31.73 20.84 -37.86
CA THR A 396 31.55 19.55 -37.18
C THR A 396 31.69 19.71 -35.66
N PRO A 397 30.86 19.04 -34.82
CA PRO A 397 30.99 19.11 -33.37
C PRO A 397 32.28 18.43 -32.84
N PRO A 398 32.88 18.93 -31.74
CA PRO A 398 34.13 18.40 -31.18
C PRO A 398 33.94 17.10 -30.36
N ARG A 399 35.04 16.36 -30.15
CA ARG A 399 35.08 15.09 -29.40
C ARG A 399 35.00 15.28 -27.86
N PRO A 400 34.53 14.27 -27.11
CA PRO A 400 34.09 14.42 -25.72
C PRO A 400 35.18 14.34 -24.63
N GLU A 401 36.41 14.82 -24.88
CA GLU A 401 37.53 14.67 -23.91
C GLU A 401 37.93 15.97 -23.19
N ASP A 402 37.86 17.15 -23.83
CA ASP A 402 38.20 18.46 -23.23
C ASP A 402 37.34 18.87 -22.02
N ARG A 403 36.21 18.19 -21.79
CA ARG A 403 35.22 18.59 -20.77
C ARG A 403 35.69 18.34 -19.32
N ARG A 404 36.76 17.57 -19.10
CA ARG A 404 37.25 17.22 -17.74
C ARG A 404 38.25 18.22 -17.13
N GLN A 405 39.06 18.91 -17.93
CA GLN A 405 40.07 19.83 -17.38
C GLN A 405 39.46 21.17 -16.92
N ARG A 406 38.53 21.76 -17.69
CA ARG A 406 37.82 23.00 -17.31
C ARG A 406 36.96 22.89 -16.05
N SER A 407 36.62 21.69 -15.60
CA SER A 407 35.90 21.45 -14.33
C SER A 407 36.79 21.45 -13.09
N GLN A 408 38.11 21.30 -13.23
CA GLN A 408 39.04 21.19 -12.10
C GLN A 408 39.56 22.57 -11.69
N GLU A 409 40.01 23.38 -12.66
CA GLU A 409 40.53 24.74 -12.47
C GLU A 409 39.51 25.71 -11.84
N LYS A 410 38.20 25.42 -11.99
CA LYS A 410 37.11 26.24 -11.43
C LYS A 410 36.75 25.89 -9.97
N ARG A 411 37.39 24.87 -9.36
CA ARG A 411 37.15 24.47 -7.97
C ARG A 411 38.13 25.09 -6.97
N GLU A 412 39.31 25.51 -7.39
CA GLU A 412 40.36 26.01 -6.47
C GLU A 412 40.22 27.51 -6.15
N ARG A 413 39.52 28.30 -6.99
CA ARG A 413 39.29 29.74 -6.78
C ARG A 413 38.14 30.08 -5.81
N LYS A 414 37.83 29.23 -4.82
CA LYS A 414 36.76 29.49 -3.83
C LYS A 414 37.10 29.10 -2.37
N CYS A 415 38.39 29.00 -2.02
CA CYS A 415 38.86 28.75 -0.65
C CYS A 415 39.64 29.92 0.00
N HIS A 416 39.65 31.11 -0.61
CA HIS A 416 40.20 32.33 -0.02
C HIS A 416 39.19 33.48 -0.17
N ILE A 417 38.36 33.66 0.85
CA ILE A 417 37.82 34.90 1.46
C ILE A 417 36.81 34.43 2.52
N LEU A 418 37.31 34.29 3.74
CA LEU A 418 36.65 34.36 5.04
C LEU A 418 37.75 34.69 6.06
#